data_AF-A0A4R2BGC3-F1
#
_entry.id   AF-A0A4R2BGC3-F1
#
_cell.length_a   1.000
_cell.length_b   1.000
_cell.length_c   1.000
_cell.angle_alpha   90.00
_cell.angle_beta   90.00
_cell.angle_gamma   90.00
#
_symmetry.space_group_name_H-M   'P 1'
#
loop_
_entity.id
_entity.type
_entity.pdbx_description
1 polymer ?
#
loop_
_entity_poly.entity_id
_entity_poly.type
_entity_poly.pdbx_seq_one_letter_code
_entity_poly.pdbx_strand_id
1 'polypeptide(L)' 'MRIKSIAAEESELMITIETLRRKMVQTGMQEGLGSKNTLTLSRQLDDFITKYQEHGFIENI' A
#
# COMPACT_ATOMS: atom_id res chain seq x y z
N MET A 1 -3.34 27.90 4.68
CA MET A 1 -2.24 27.03 5.17
C MET A 1 -2.43 25.66 4.51
N ARG A 2 -1.71 25.34 3.42
CA ARG A 2 -2.01 24.18 2.53
C ARG A 2 -0.81 23.24 2.29
N ILE A 3 0.19 23.30 3.17
CA ILE A 3 1.40 22.46 3.08
C ILE A 3 1.35 21.30 4.10
N LYS A 4 0.42 21.33 5.07
CA LYS A 4 0.29 20.29 6.11
C LYS A 4 -0.43 19.01 5.67
N SER A 5 -1.15 18.98 4.55
CA SER A 5 -2.03 17.83 4.20
C SER A 5 -1.33 16.74 3.39
N ILE A 6 -0.52 17.09 2.40
CA ILE A 6 0.07 16.11 1.46
C ILE A 6 1.07 15.17 2.16
N ALA A 7 1.98 15.72 2.96
CA ALA A 7 2.96 14.91 3.70
C ALA A 7 2.32 13.99 4.77
N ALA A 8 1.15 14.37 5.30
CA ALA A 8 0.40 13.52 6.23
C ALA A 8 -0.28 12.36 5.49
N GLU A 9 -0.88 12.64 4.33
CA GLU A 9 -1.51 11.64 3.47
C GLU A 9 -0.50 10.62 2.91
N GLU A 10 0.70 11.06 2.51
CA GLU A 10 1.78 10.16 2.08
C GLU A 10 2.26 9.24 3.21
N SER A 11 2.35 9.77 4.43
CA SER A 11 2.72 8.99 5.62
C SER A 11 1.67 7.90 5.93
N GLU A 12 0.39 8.24 5.84
CA GLU A 12 -0.72 7.29 6.05
C GLU A 12 -0.76 6.20 4.96
N LEU A 13 -0.55 6.57 3.69
CA LEU A 13 -0.43 5.61 2.58
C LEU A 13 0.73 4.65 2.80
N MET A 14 1.91 5.15 3.17
CA MET A 14 3.08 4.32 3.44
C MET A 14 2.84 3.35 4.61
N ILE A 15 2.22 3.81 5.71
CA ILE A 15 1.85 2.96 6.84
C ILE A 15 0.89 1.83 6.40
N THR A 16 -0.05 2.16 5.51
CA THR A 16 -1.03 1.19 4.99
C THR A 16 -0.35 0.13 4.12
N ILE A 17 0.53 0.55 3.20
CA ILE A 17 1.33 -0.33 2.35
C ILE A 17 2.15 -1.31 3.20
N GLU A 18 2.86 -0.80 4.21
CA GLU A 18 3.69 -1.62 5.09
C GLU A 18 2.88 -2.63 5.91
N THR A 19 1.69 -2.22 6.34
CA THR A 19 0.76 -3.09 7.08
C THR A 19 0.21 -4.20 6.20
N LEU A 20 -0.22 -3.88 4.98
CA LEU A 20 -0.71 -4.86 4.01
C LEU A 20 0.40 -5.82 3.59
N ARG A 21 1.63 -5.33 3.36
CA ARG A 21 2.78 -6.17 3.03
C ARG A 21 3.06 -7.20 4.11
N ARG A 22 3.12 -6.77 5.39
CA ARG A 22 3.33 -7.71 6.52
C ARG A 22 2.23 -8.76 6.59
N LYS A 23 0.98 -8.34 6.43
CA LYS A 23 -0.17 -9.27 6.45
C LYS A 23 -0.12 -10.26 5.29
N MET A 24 0.18 -9.80 4.07
CA MET A 24 0.31 -10.65 2.88
C MET A 24 1.39 -11.70 3.06
N VAL A 25 2.57 -11.32 3.56
CA VAL A 25 3.68 -12.26 3.82
C VAL A 25 3.26 -13.29 4.88
N GLN A 26 2.68 -12.83 5.99
CA GLN A 26 2.22 -13.73 7.06
C GLN A 26 1.14 -14.71 6.55
N THR A 27 0.14 -14.23 5.82
CA THR A 27 -0.90 -15.08 5.22
C THR A 27 -0.31 -16.02 4.17
N GLY A 28 0.64 -15.57 3.36
CA GLY A 28 1.36 -16.40 2.39
C GLY A 28 2.15 -17.53 3.05
N MET A 29 2.75 -17.29 4.22
CA MET A 29 3.42 -18.31 5.02
C MET A 29 2.44 -19.32 5.66
N GLN A 30 1.23 -18.88 6.03
CA GLN A 30 0.24 -19.71 6.71
C GLN A 30 -0.66 -20.51 5.76
N GLU A 31 -1.06 -19.91 4.65
CA GLU A 31 -2.07 -20.44 3.74
C GLU A 31 -1.53 -20.72 2.32
N GLY A 32 -0.31 -20.27 2.03
CA GLY A 32 0.30 -20.34 0.70
C GLY A 32 0.08 -19.08 -0.14
N LEU A 33 1.01 -18.82 -1.06
CA LEU A 33 1.00 -17.63 -1.93
C LEU A 33 -0.17 -17.64 -2.93
N GLY A 34 -0.68 -18.82 -3.30
CA GLY A 34 -1.84 -18.98 -4.17
C GLY A 34 -3.19 -18.97 -3.44
N SER A 35 -3.22 -18.80 -2.11
CA SER A 35 -4.48 -18.77 -1.37
C SER A 35 -5.32 -17.57 -1.80
N LYS A 36 -6.65 -17.71 -1.76
CA LYS A 36 -7.58 -16.61 -2.07
C LYS A 36 -7.31 -15.38 -1.19
N ASN A 37 -6.93 -15.59 0.07
CA ASN A 37 -6.64 -14.50 1.00
C ASN A 37 -5.33 -13.81 0.63
N THR A 38 -4.26 -14.56 0.35
CA THR A 38 -2.98 -13.99 -0.10
C THR A 38 -3.14 -13.21 -1.40
N LEU A 39 -3.87 -13.74 -2.38
CA LEU A 39 -4.16 -13.07 -3.65
C LEU A 39 -5.06 -11.82 -3.48
N THR A 40 -5.91 -11.79 -2.45
CA THR A 40 -6.72 -10.60 -2.14
C THR A 40 -5.86 -9.51 -1.51
N LEU A 41 -4.97 -9.88 -0.58
CA LEU A 41 -4.02 -8.96 0.03
C LEU A 41 -3.02 -8.39 -1.00
N SER A 42 -2.56 -9.22 -1.95
CA SER A 42 -1.70 -8.77 -3.06
C SER A 42 -2.38 -7.68 -3.88
N ARG A 43 -3.63 -7.90 -4.32
CA ARG A 43 -4.38 -6.90 -5.10
C ARG A 43 -4.59 -5.60 -4.34
N GLN A 44 -4.93 -5.68 -3.04
CA GLN A 44 -5.05 -4.48 -2.21
C GLN A 44 -3.72 -3.75 -2.08
N LEU A 45 -2.61 -4.47 -1.90
CA LEU A 45 -1.29 -3.88 -1.82
C LEU A 45 -0.93 -3.14 -3.13
N ASP A 46 -1.23 -3.75 -4.29
CA ASP A 46 -1.02 -3.14 -5.60
C ASP A 46 -1.83 -1.84 -5.77
N ASP A 47 -3.09 -1.80 -5.31
CA ASP A 47 -3.93 -0.60 -5.35
C ASP A 47 -3.32 0.55 -4.53
N PHE A 48 -2.81 0.27 -3.33
CA PHE A 48 -2.21 1.28 -2.47
C PHE A 48 -0.85 1.75 -2.97
N ILE A 49 -0.04 0.85 -3.55
CA ILE A 49 1.23 1.22 -4.20
C ILE A 49 0.93 2.14 -5.40
N THR A 50 -0.06 1.80 -6.22
CA THR A 50 -0.48 2.62 -7.36
C THR A 50 -0.88 4.02 -6.89
N LYS A 51 -1.74 4.13 -5.88
CA LYS A 51 -2.11 5.42 -5.29
C LYS A 51 -0.89 6.20 -4.81
N TYR A 52 -0.01 5.58 -4.04
CA TYR A 52 1.19 6.25 -3.54
C TYR A 52 2.10 6.76 -4.67
N GLN A 53 2.25 5.99 -5.75
CA GLN A 53 3.00 6.39 -6.94
C GLN A 53 2.32 7.53 -7.69
N GLU A 54 0.99 7.54 -7.80
CA GLU A 54 0.23 8.64 -8.40
C GLU A 54 0.41 9.94 -7.61
N HIS A 55 0.43 9.86 -6.27
CA HIS A 55 0.72 11.02 -5.40
C HIS A 55 2.13 11.58 -5.64
N GLY A 56 3.14 10.70 -5.80
CA GLY A 56 4.51 11.12 -6.12
C GLY A 56 4.72 11.63 -7.56
N PHE A 57 3.82 11.32 -8.49
CA PHE A 57 3.92 11.76 -9.89
C PHE A 57 3.55 13.23 -10.09
N ILE A 58 2.79 13.83 -9.16
CA ILE A 58 2.35 15.23 -9.25
C ILE A 58 3.47 16.22 -8.86
N GLU A 59 4.58 15.77 -8.26
CA GLU A 59 5.70 16.65 -7.91
C GLU A 59 6.67 16.95 -9.07
N ASN A 60 6.50 16.33 -10.25
CA ASN A 60 7.44 16.47 -11.39
C ASN A 60 6.80 16.89 -12.72
N ILE A 61 5.70 17.66 -12.71
CA ILE A 61 5.14 18.29 -13.93
C ILE A 61 5.06 19.81 -13.76
#